data_AF-A0A0U5GIE0-F1
#
_entry.id   AF-A0A0U5GIE0-F1
#
_cell.length_a   1.000
_cell.length_b   1.000
_cell.length_c   1.000
_cell.angle_alpha   90.00
_cell.angle_beta   90.00
_cell.angle_gamma   90.00
#
_symmetry.space_group_name_H-M   'P 1'
#
loop_
_entity.id
_entity.type
_entity.pdbx_description
1 polymer ?
#
loop_
_entity_poly.entity_id
_entity_poly.type
_entity_poly.pdbx_seq_one_letter_code
_entity_poly.pdbx_strand_id
1 'polypeptide(L)'
;MNTVTVLAIAISRRAPTITIGKWDNDANGDVRLKQTIVISKDQATNTITIPGAPLVIEFSKLFEREPATPTERDIEIGDDKLEWWAEVIWERPGSIIR
;
A
#
# COMPACT_ATOMS: atom_id res chain seq x y z
N MET A 1 -12.77 -20.09 7.36
CA MET A 1 -12.81 -19.53 5.99
C MET A 1 -11.45 -18.94 5.73
N ASN A 2 -10.83 -19.27 4.58
CA ASN A 2 -9.50 -18.75 4.22
C ASN A 2 -9.61 -17.26 3.91
N THR A 3 -8.84 -16.43 4.60
CA THR A 3 -8.84 -14.99 4.37
C THR A 3 -7.68 -14.63 3.46
N VAL A 4 -7.98 -14.09 2.28
CA VAL A 4 -6.94 -13.63 1.34
C VAL A 4 -6.94 -12.12 1.33
N THR A 5 -5.79 -11.53 1.64
CA THR A 5 -5.47 -10.12 1.39
C THR A 5 -4.52 -10.04 0.20
N VAL A 6 -4.86 -9.23 -0.79
CA VAL A 6 -4.03 -8.98 -1.97
C VAL A 6 -3.67 -7.50 -2.03
N LEU A 7 -2.37 -7.22 -2.20
CA LEU A 7 -1.88 -5.89 -2.53
C LEU A 7 -1.48 -5.88 -4.00
N ALA A 8 -2.07 -4.95 -4.78
CA ALA A 8 -1.61 -4.69 -6.14
C ALA A 8 -1.01 -3.30 -6.21
N ILE A 9 0.16 -3.20 -6.84
CA ILE A 9 0.92 -1.97 -6.97
C ILE A 9 1.08 -1.65 -8.45
N ALA A 10 0.56 -0.50 -8.87
CA ALA A 10 0.73 0.03 -10.22
C ALA A 10 1.66 1.25 -10.17
N ILE A 11 2.66 1.29 -11.05
CA ILE A 11 3.67 2.35 -11.08
C ILE A 11 3.66 3.04 -12.44
N SER A 12 3.44 4.35 -12.45
CA SER A 12 3.63 5.23 -13.58
C SER A 12 4.82 6.15 -13.33
N ARG A 13 5.75 6.20 -14.30
CA ARG A 13 6.93 7.08 -14.26
C ARG A 13 6.78 8.35 -15.10
N ARG A 14 5.84 8.38 -16.06
CA ARG A 14 5.62 9.54 -16.95
C ARG A 14 4.86 10.66 -16.23
N ALA A 15 3.74 10.29 -15.62
CA ALA A 15 3.12 11.04 -14.53
C ALA A 15 3.50 10.28 -13.25
N PRO A 16 4.41 10.79 -12.40
CA PRO A 16 4.93 10.04 -11.26
C PRO A 16 3.77 9.73 -10.31
N THR A 17 3.30 8.50 -10.38
CA THR A 17 2.14 8.02 -9.64
C THR A 17 2.34 6.56 -9.28
N ILE A 18 2.06 6.21 -8.04
CA ILE A 18 2.04 4.83 -7.54
C ILE A 18 0.67 4.60 -6.94
N THR A 19 -0.06 3.62 -7.46
CA THR A 19 -1.36 3.23 -6.91
C THR A 19 -1.21 1.91 -6.20
N ILE A 20 -1.58 1.88 -4.92
CA ILE A 20 -1.66 0.66 -4.11
C ILE A 20 -3.14 0.38 -3.88
N GLY A 21 -3.64 -0.73 -4.40
CA GLY A 21 -4.94 -1.25 -4.01
C GLY A 21 -4.77 -2.39 -3.01
N LYS A 22 -5.70 -2.48 -2.07
CA LYS A 22 -5.86 -3.59 -1.15
C LYS A 22 -7.21 -4.25 -1.40
N TRP A 23 -7.20 -5.56 -1.67
CA TRP A 23 -8.39 -6.36 -1.86
C TRP A 23 -8.47 -7.47 -0.83
N ASP A 24 -9.64 -7.63 -0.23
CA ASP A 24 -9.91 -8.70 0.71
C ASP A 24 -11.18 -9.46 0.31
N ASN A 25 -11.21 -10.74 0.63
CA ASN A 25 -12.45 -11.52 0.55
C ASN A 25 -13.41 -11.08 1.68
N ASP A 26 -14.69 -10.92 1.36
CA ASP A 26 -15.73 -10.73 2.36
C ASP A 26 -16.19 -12.07 2.97
N ALA A 27 -17.18 -12.01 3.89
CA ALA A 27 -17.71 -13.20 4.56
C ALA A 27 -18.34 -14.23 3.61
N ASN A 28 -18.70 -13.83 2.38
CA ASN A 28 -19.26 -14.71 1.36
C ASN A 28 -18.18 -15.26 0.41
N GLY A 29 -16.92 -14.83 0.57
CA GLY A 29 -15.80 -15.19 -0.31
C GLY A 29 -15.61 -14.25 -1.51
N ASP A 30 -16.37 -13.15 -1.60
CA ASP A 30 -16.24 -12.20 -2.70
C ASP A 30 -15.03 -11.29 -2.49
N VAL A 31 -14.14 -11.22 -3.49
CA VAL A 31 -13.00 -10.29 -3.50
C VAL A 31 -13.52 -8.86 -3.67
N ARG A 32 -13.20 -7.96 -2.73
CA ARG A 32 -13.56 -6.54 -2.81
C ARG A 32 -12.38 -5.64 -2.53
N LEU A 33 -12.27 -4.56 -3.31
CA LEU A 33 -11.34 -3.46 -3.02
C LEU A 33 -11.73 -2.82 -1.68
N LYS A 34 -10.82 -2.83 -0.73
CA LYS A 34 -11.02 -2.29 0.63
C LYS A 34 -10.35 -0.93 0.80
N GLN A 35 -9.19 -0.75 0.19
CA GLN A 35 -8.43 0.48 0.29
C GLN A 35 -7.74 0.78 -1.03
N THR A 36 -7.60 2.06 -1.35
CA THR A 36 -6.76 2.54 -2.44
C THR A 36 -5.94 3.71 -1.93
N ILE A 37 -4.63 3.64 -2.16
CA ILE A 37 -3.69 4.72 -1.91
C ILE A 37 -3.13 5.14 -3.24
N VAL A 38 -3.11 6.45 -3.47
CA VAL A 38 -2.49 7.03 -4.66
C VAL A 38 -1.38 7.94 -4.19
N ILE A 39 -0.14 7.55 -4.43
CA ILE A 39 1.02 8.40 -4.21
C ILE A 39 1.30 9.13 -5.51
N SER A 40 1.29 10.46 -5.53
CA SER A 40 1.55 11.23 -6.73
C SER A 40 2.51 12.37 -6.46
N LYS A 41 3.31 12.73 -7.47
CA LYS A 41 4.24 13.86 -7.40
C LYS A 41 3.85 14.93 -8.40
N ASP A 42 3.60 16.13 -7.89
CA ASP A 42 3.53 17.30 -8.73
C ASP A 42 4.93 17.62 -9.27
N GLN A 43 5.10 17.62 -10.59
CA GLN A 43 6.40 17.84 -11.21
C GLN A 43 6.84 19.32 -11.18
N ALA A 44 5.91 20.26 -11.07
CA ALA A 44 6.21 21.69 -11.04
C ALA A 44 6.65 22.14 -9.64
N THR A 45 5.99 21.63 -8.59
CA THR A 45 6.29 22.00 -7.20
C THR A 45 7.19 20.97 -6.49
N ASN A 46 7.44 19.83 -7.12
CA ASN A 46 8.16 18.68 -6.53
C ASN A 46 7.47 18.14 -5.26
N THR A 47 6.19 18.42 -5.07
CA THR A 47 5.43 18.02 -3.87
C THR A 47 4.84 16.62 -4.04
N ILE A 48 5.00 15.76 -3.04
CA ILE A 48 4.39 14.44 -2.97
C ILE A 48 3.06 14.54 -2.21
N THR A 49 2.03 13.87 -2.72
CA THR A 49 0.73 13.73 -2.08
C THR A 49 0.35 12.27 -1.96
N ILE A 50 -0.26 11.89 -0.84
CA ILE A 50 -0.56 10.50 -0.48
C ILE A 50 -2.01 10.37 0.05
N PRO A 51 -3.04 10.67 -0.75
CA PRO A 51 -4.42 10.40 -0.36
C PRO A 51 -4.64 8.91 -0.05
N GLY A 52 -5.40 8.66 1.01
CA GLY A 52 -5.83 7.32 1.43
C GLY A 52 -4.86 6.59 2.35
N ALA A 53 -3.73 7.20 2.70
CA ALA A 53 -2.83 6.69 3.73
C ALA A 53 -3.44 6.84 5.16
N PRO A 54 -2.96 6.06 6.15
CA PRO A 54 -1.91 5.02 6.04
C PRO A 54 -2.42 3.75 5.35
N LEU A 55 -1.53 2.95 4.74
CA LEU A 55 -1.88 1.58 4.36
C LEU A 55 -2.02 0.75 5.63
N VAL A 56 -3.21 0.17 5.84
CA VAL A 56 -3.49 -0.67 7.00
C VAL A 56 -3.72 -2.10 6.54
N ILE A 57 -2.96 -3.03 7.11
CA ILE A 57 -3.19 -4.47 6.96
C ILE A 57 -3.53 -5.02 8.33
N GLU A 58 -4.78 -5.49 8.49
CA GLU A 58 -5.28 -5.91 9.78
C GLU A 58 -4.57 -7.19 10.23
N PHE A 59 -4.17 -7.22 11.50
CA PHE A 59 -3.46 -8.35 12.09
C PHE A 59 -4.27 -9.65 11.91
N SER A 60 -5.57 -9.58 12.22
CA SER A 60 -6.46 -10.74 12.15
C SER A 60 -6.63 -11.30 10.75
N LYS A 61 -6.43 -10.47 9.72
CA LYS A 61 -6.47 -10.88 8.31
C LYS A 61 -5.21 -11.63 7.89
N LEU A 62 -4.04 -11.25 8.41
CA LEU A 62 -2.76 -11.89 8.09
C LEU A 62 -2.51 -13.16 8.89
N PHE A 63 -2.88 -13.15 10.18
CA PHE A 63 -2.55 -14.21 11.12
C PHE A 63 -3.73 -15.14 11.42
N GLU A 64 -4.90 -14.88 10.80
CA GLU A 64 -6.16 -15.61 10.99
C GLU A 64 -6.58 -15.78 12.46
N ARG A 65 -6.23 -14.80 13.32
CA ARG A 65 -6.62 -14.76 14.73
C ARG A 65 -6.63 -13.34 15.26
N GLU A 66 -7.37 -13.11 16.35
CA GLU A 66 -7.33 -11.83 17.04
C GLU A 66 -5.93 -11.52 17.60
N PRO A 67 -5.52 -10.23 17.60
CA PRO A 67 -4.27 -9.81 18.19
C PRO A 67 -4.29 -10.01 19.71
N ALA A 68 -3.20 -10.52 20.26
CA ALA A 68 -2.92 -10.52 21.68
C ALA A 68 -2.39 -9.13 22.08
N THR A 69 -3.28 -8.33 22.65
CA THR A 69 -2.95 -6.99 23.13
C THR A 69 -2.00 -7.05 24.34
N PRO A 70 -1.08 -6.08 24.50
CA PRO A 70 -0.96 -4.83 23.74
C PRO A 70 0.05 -4.88 22.58
N THR A 71 0.77 -5.99 22.41
CA THR A 71 1.95 -6.04 21.53
C THR A 71 1.58 -6.21 20.06
N GLU A 72 0.51 -6.96 19.80
CA GLU A 72 0.06 -7.28 18.45
C GLU A 72 -0.96 -6.26 17.98
N ARG A 73 -0.75 -5.75 16.76
CA ARG A 73 -1.55 -4.70 16.15
C ARG A 73 -1.47 -4.79 14.63
N ASP A 74 -2.33 -4.04 13.98
CA ASP A 74 -2.34 -3.91 12.54
C ASP A 74 -1.00 -3.36 12.03
N ILE A 75 -0.63 -3.79 10.83
CA ILE A 75 0.54 -3.24 10.14
C ILE A 75 0.09 -1.94 9.50
N GLU A 76 0.64 -0.84 10.00
CA GLU A 76 0.43 0.50 9.44
C GLU A 76 1.69 0.97 8.71
N ILE A 77 1.53 1.33 7.44
CA ILE A 77 2.57 2.00 6.66
C ILE A 77 2.08 3.42 6.42
N GLY A 78 2.63 4.34 7.21
CA GLY A 78 2.28 5.76 7.19
C GLY A 78 2.92 6.54 6.05
N ASP A 79 2.56 7.81 5.99
CA ASP A 79 2.93 8.76 4.95
C ASP A 79 4.45 8.83 4.75
N ASP A 80 5.22 8.86 5.83
CA ASP A 80 6.69 8.92 5.83
C ASP A 80 7.32 7.75 5.07
N LYS A 81 6.83 6.53 5.31
CA LYS A 81 7.32 5.32 4.64
C LYS A 81 6.84 5.22 3.20
N LEU A 82 5.60 5.62 2.93
CA LEU A 82 5.04 5.64 1.59
C LEU A 82 5.73 6.69 0.70
N GLU A 83 6.07 7.85 1.26
CA GLU A 83 6.86 8.88 0.62
C GLU A 83 8.26 8.35 0.30
N TRP A 84 8.95 7.74 1.28
CA TRP A 84 10.26 7.12 1.05
C TRP A 84 10.21 6.05 -0.05
N TRP A 85 9.16 5.22 -0.10
CA TRP A 85 8.98 4.25 -1.20
C TRP A 85 8.85 4.95 -2.55
N ALA A 86 8.07 6.03 -2.61
CA ALA A 86 7.85 6.75 -3.85
C ALA A 86 9.13 7.39 -4.38
N GLU A 87 9.91 8.01 -3.51
CA GLU A 87 11.24 8.54 -3.83
C GLU A 87 12.15 7.43 -4.37
N VAL A 88 12.30 6.31 -3.66
CA VAL A 88 13.13 5.18 -4.11
C VAL A 88 12.68 4.61 -5.46
N ILE A 89 11.38 4.49 -5.68
CA ILE A 89 10.81 3.92 -6.91
C ILE A 89 11.04 4.85 -8.11
N TRP A 90 10.85 6.16 -7.95
CA TRP A 90 10.99 7.13 -9.02
C TRP A 90 12.45 7.52 -9.28
N GLU A 91 13.29 7.61 -8.25
CA GLU A 91 14.70 7.99 -8.37
C GLU A 91 15.59 6.88 -8.89
N ARG A 92 15.21 5.60 -8.76
CA ARG A 92 15.95 4.50 -9.40
C ARG A 92 15.69 4.51 -10.92
N PRO A 93 16.67 4.91 -11.76
CA PRO A 93 16.61 4.61 -13.20
C PRO A 93 16.60 3.09 -13.30
N GLY A 94 15.86 2.51 -14.26
CA GLY A 94 15.67 1.07 -14.37
C GLY A 94 16.98 0.32 -14.10
N SER A 95 17.03 -0.39 -12.96
CA SER A 95 18.15 -1.25 -12.62
C SER A 95 18.13 -2.36 -13.66
N ILE A 96 18.91 -2.15 -14.72
CA ILE A 96 19.48 -3.23 -15.49
C ILE A 96 20.34 -3.97 -14.47
N ILE A 97 19.81 -5.08 -13.96
CA ILE A 97 20.62 -6.06 -13.24
C ILE A 97 21.67 -6.51 -14.25
N ARG A 98 22.91 -6.06 -14.06
CA ARG A 98 24.11 -6.63 -14.68
C ARG A 98 24.76 -7.56 -13.68
#